data_AF-A0A953IF17-F1
#
_entry.id   AF-A0A953IF17-F1
#
_cell.length_a   1.000
_cell.length_b   1.000
_cell.length_c   1.000
_cell.angle_alpha   90.00
_cell.angle_beta   90.00
_cell.angle_gamma   90.00
#
_symmetry.space_group_name_H-M   'P 1'
#
loop_
_entity.id
_entity.type
_entity.pdbx_description
1 polymer ?
#
loop_
_entity_poly.entity_id
_entity_poly.type
_entity_poly.pdbx_seq_one_letter_code
_entity_poly.pdbx_strand_id
1 'polypeptide(L)'
;MRHDDELLLAQILRDGIATVEDMGERVKITRDVLGALSRLGLNTAARSVEDEIDKEECLEHGICHLCGGELSRRDVPEYHPYGSTVAVERRQVVYCQECGWEAE
;
A
#
# COMPACT_ATOMS: atom_id res chain seq x y z
N MET A 1 -29.17 -1.75 -2.55
CA MET A 1 -28.42 -2.29 -3.70
C MET A 1 -28.39 -3.80 -3.54
N ARG A 2 -28.59 -4.60 -4.59
CA ARG A 2 -28.48 -6.07 -4.45
C ARG A 2 -26.99 -6.43 -4.41
N HIS A 3 -26.64 -7.49 -3.69
CA HIS A 3 -25.25 -7.96 -3.56
C HIS A 3 -24.58 -8.18 -4.94
N ASP A 4 -25.35 -8.66 -5.92
CA ASP A 4 -24.89 -8.88 -7.29
C ASP A 4 -24.49 -7.57 -8.00
N ASP A 5 -25.16 -6.45 -7.68
CA ASP A 5 -24.84 -5.15 -8.25
C ASP A 5 -23.49 -4.64 -7.70
N GLU A 6 -23.20 -4.89 -6.41
CA GLU A 6 -21.91 -4.53 -5.80
C GLU A 6 -20.75 -5.33 -6.39
N LEU A 7 -20.95 -6.62 -6.67
CA LEU A 7 -19.95 -7.45 -7.31
C LEU A 7 -19.68 -7.04 -8.75
N LEU A 8 -20.72 -6.67 -9.50
CA LEU A 8 -20.56 -6.13 -10.85
C LEU A 8 -19.78 -4.80 -10.85
N LEU A 9 -20.12 -3.90 -9.93
CA LEU A 9 -19.39 -2.64 -9.75
C LEU A 9 -17.92 -2.89 -9.39
N ALA A 10 -17.65 -3.82 -8.48
CA ALA A 10 -16.30 -4.21 -8.12
C ALA A 10 -15.52 -4.72 -9.32
N GLN A 11 -16.13 -5.57 -10.15
CA GLN A 11 -15.49 -6.09 -11.36
C GLN A 11 -15.12 -4.97 -12.34
N ILE A 12 -16.05 -4.05 -12.64
CA ILE A 12 -15.79 -2.92 -13.54
C ILE A 12 -14.66 -2.04 -13.01
N LEU A 13 -14.63 -1.77 -11.71
CA LEU A 13 -13.59 -0.95 -11.07
C LEU A 13 -12.22 -1.64 -11.16
N ARG A 14 -12.16 -2.94 -10.90
CA ARG A 14 -10.92 -3.72 -11.02
C ARG A 14 -10.40 -3.79 -12.45
N ASP A 15 -11.28 -4.05 -13.41
CA ASP A 15 -10.92 -4.06 -14.83
C ASP A 15 -10.35 -2.69 -15.25
N GLY A 16 -10.93 -1.59 -14.77
CA GLY A 16 -10.41 -0.24 -14.99
C GLY A 16 -9.04 -0.02 -14.36
N ILE A 17 -8.86 -0.41 -13.10
CA ILE A 17 -7.57 -0.31 -12.38
C ILE A 17 -6.48 -1.12 -13.08
N ALA A 18 -6.81 -2.31 -13.59
CA ALA A 18 -5.87 -3.18 -14.30
C ALA A 18 -5.31 -2.57 -15.60
N THR A 19 -5.98 -1.56 -16.17
CA THR A 19 -5.47 -0.85 -17.36
C THR A 19 -4.35 0.14 -17.04
N VAL A 20 -4.13 0.47 -15.77
CA VAL A 20 -3.09 1.41 -15.34
C VAL A 20 -1.75 0.68 -15.31
N GLU A 21 -0.81 1.13 -16.14
CA GLU A 21 0.52 0.52 -16.26
C GLU A 21 1.45 0.86 -15.07
N ASP A 22 1.37 2.08 -14.55
CA ASP A 22 2.18 2.52 -13.42
C ASP A 22 1.63 1.95 -12.10
N MET A 23 2.48 1.24 -11.37
CA MET A 23 2.10 0.57 -10.12
C MET A 23 1.76 1.57 -9.01
N GLY A 24 2.48 2.70 -8.93
CA GLY A 24 2.22 3.74 -7.94
C GLY A 24 0.86 4.40 -8.16
N GLU A 25 0.57 4.77 -9.40
CA GLU A 25 -0.71 5.32 -9.83
C GLU A 25 -1.85 4.32 -9.63
N ARG A 26 -1.62 3.03 -9.95
CA ARG A 26 -2.58 1.96 -9.69
C ARG A 26 -2.97 1.91 -8.22
N VAL A 27 -2.00 1.88 -7.30
CA VAL A 27 -2.27 1.88 -5.85
C VAL A 27 -3.01 3.14 -5.41
N LYS A 28 -2.64 4.32 -5.91
CA LYS A 28 -3.32 5.59 -5.60
C LYS A 28 -4.80 5.54 -5.99
N ILE A 29 -5.08 5.15 -7.23
CA ILE A 29 -6.44 5.02 -7.75
C ILE A 29 -7.21 3.98 -6.93
N THR A 30 -6.63 2.82 -6.66
CA THR A 30 -7.29 1.78 -5.84
C THR A 30 -7.67 2.33 -4.47
N ARG A 31 -6.79 3.08 -3.80
CA ARG A 31 -7.08 3.68 -2.48
C ARG A 31 -8.16 4.76 -2.55
N ASP A 32 -8.19 5.57 -3.60
CA ASP A 32 -9.25 6.55 -3.83
C ASP A 32 -10.61 5.87 -4.07
N VAL A 33 -10.62 4.79 -4.86
CA VAL A 33 -11.81 3.96 -5.12
C VAL A 33 -12.30 3.33 -3.83
N LEU A 34 -11.41 2.74 -3.02
CA LEU A 34 -11.76 2.19 -1.70
C LEU A 34 -12.42 3.26 -0.81
N GLY A 35 -11.82 4.45 -0.74
CA GLY A 35 -12.39 5.57 0.01
C GLY A 35 -13.76 6.01 -0.50
N ALA A 36 -14.02 5.93 -1.81
CA ALA A 36 -15.34 6.20 -2.39
C ALA A 36 -16.35 5.09 -2.05
N LEU A 37 -15.98 3.82 -2.19
CA LEU A 37 -16.82 2.67 -1.89
C LEU A 37 -17.20 2.61 -0.40
N SER A 38 -16.25 2.86 0.50
CA SER A 38 -16.52 2.94 1.94
C SER A 38 -17.50 4.06 2.29
N ARG A 39 -17.38 5.24 1.65
CA ARG A 39 -18.34 6.36 1.83
C ARG A 39 -19.74 6.03 1.33
N LEU A 40 -19.85 5.17 0.33
CA LEU A 40 -21.12 4.69 -0.22
C LEU A 40 -21.69 3.46 0.55
N GLY A 41 -20.95 2.91 1.51
CA GLY A 41 -21.35 1.72 2.26
C GLY A 41 -21.24 0.41 1.49
N LEU A 42 -20.52 0.39 0.36
CA LEU A 42 -20.37 -0.78 -0.53
C LEU A 42 -19.20 -1.66 -0.06
N ASN A 43 -19.42 -2.33 1.08
CA ASN A 43 -18.36 -3.06 1.77
C ASN A 43 -17.87 -4.28 0.98
N THR A 44 -18.76 -4.97 0.25
CA THR A 44 -18.35 -6.13 -0.56
C THR A 44 -17.48 -5.68 -1.73
N ALA A 45 -17.88 -4.61 -2.41
CA ALA A 45 -17.09 -4.04 -3.50
C ALA A 45 -15.73 -3.53 -3.00
N ALA A 46 -15.71 -2.82 -1.85
CA ALA A 46 -14.47 -2.33 -1.26
C ALA A 46 -13.49 -3.46 -0.97
N ARG A 47 -13.96 -4.55 -0.33
CA ARG A 47 -13.10 -5.70 -0.05
C ARG A 47 -12.53 -6.34 -1.31
N SER A 48 -13.36 -6.53 -2.33
CA SER A 48 -12.92 -7.11 -3.60
C SER A 48 -11.87 -6.25 -4.32
N VAL A 49 -11.97 -4.92 -4.22
CA VAL A 49 -11.01 -3.99 -4.83
C VAL A 49 -9.71 -3.93 -4.02
N GLU A 50 -9.78 -4.07 -2.70
CA GLU A 50 -8.59 -4.07 -1.83
C GLU A 50 -7.68 -5.28 -2.09
N ASP A 51 -8.28 -6.42 -2.42
CA ASP A 51 -7.55 -7.66 -2.73
C ASP A 51 -6.67 -7.55 -4.01
N GLU A 52 -6.83 -6.51 -4.84
CA GLU A 52 -5.96 -6.26 -6.00
C GLU A 52 -4.61 -5.62 -5.64
N ILE A 53 -4.45 -5.14 -4.41
CA ILE A 53 -3.16 -4.59 -3.96
C ILE A 53 -2.30 -5.74 -3.43
N ASP A 54 -1.44 -6.27 -4.28
CA ASP A 54 -0.39 -7.20 -3.85
C ASP A 54 0.72 -6.44 -3.10
N LYS A 55 0.82 -6.71 -1.80
CA LYS A 55 1.81 -6.05 -0.93
C LYS A 55 3.23 -6.48 -1.26
N GLU A 56 3.45 -7.74 -1.64
CA GLU A 56 4.78 -8.25 -1.96
C GLU A 56 5.26 -7.63 -3.26
N GLU A 57 4.42 -7.62 -4.30
CA GLU A 57 4.72 -6.98 -5.59
C GLU A 57 5.02 -5.48 -5.41
N CYS A 58 4.22 -4.76 -4.62
CA CYS A 58 4.47 -3.34 -4.31
C CYS A 58 5.87 -3.14 -3.72
N LEU A 59 6.29 -3.97 -2.77
CA LEU A 59 7.60 -3.84 -2.12
C LEU A 59 8.76 -4.16 -3.06
N GLU A 60 8.61 -5.18 -3.91
CA GLU A 60 9.61 -5.53 -4.94
C GLU A 60 9.84 -4.38 -5.92
N HIS A 61 8.76 -3.68 -6.28
CA HIS A 61 8.80 -2.50 -7.16
C HIS A 61 9.19 -1.20 -6.43
N GLY A 62 9.42 -1.24 -5.12
CA GLY A 62 9.75 -0.05 -4.33
C GLY A 62 8.59 0.94 -4.21
N ILE A 63 7.36 0.46 -4.23
CA ILE A 63 6.12 1.24 -4.12
C ILE A 63 5.42 0.94 -2.79
N CYS A 64 4.92 1.97 -2.14
CA CYS A 64 4.16 1.83 -0.91
C CYS A 64 2.75 1.31 -1.19
N HIS A 65 2.42 0.10 -0.72
CA HIS A 65 1.09 -0.50 -0.86
C HIS A 65 -0.06 0.29 -0.18
N LEU A 66 0.25 1.31 0.62
CA LEU A 66 -0.75 2.13 1.32
C LEU A 66 -1.12 3.40 0.55
N CYS A 67 -0.18 4.03 -0.16
CA CYS A 67 -0.39 5.32 -0.81
C CYS A 67 0.14 5.41 -2.24
N GLY A 68 0.82 4.37 -2.75
CA GLY A 68 1.42 4.36 -4.08
C GLY A 68 2.64 5.26 -4.23
N GLY A 69 3.18 5.80 -3.13
CA GLY A 69 4.41 6.61 -3.14
C GLY A 69 5.67 5.74 -3.20
N GLU A 70 6.76 6.29 -3.71
CA GLU A 70 8.04 5.58 -3.76
C GLU A 70 8.60 5.31 -2.35
N LEU A 71 9.21 4.14 -2.20
CA LEU A 71 9.89 3.70 -0.99
C LEU A 71 11.34 4.12 -1.01
N SER A 72 11.76 4.71 0.09
CA SER A 72 13.14 5.09 0.35
C SER A 72 13.77 4.16 1.38
N ARG A 73 15.10 4.11 1.39
CA ARG A 73 15.88 3.34 2.37
C ARG A 73 16.72 4.30 3.21
N ARG A 74 16.80 4.05 4.51
CA ARG A 74 17.69 4.78 5.41
C ARG A 74 18.36 3.86 6.41
N ASP A 75 19.58 4.22 6.80
CA ASP A 75 20.28 3.56 7.88
C ASP A 75 19.84 4.18 9.20
N VAL A 76 19.25 3.36 10.09
CA VAL A 76 18.96 3.77 11.45
C VAL A 76 19.90 3.06 12.43
N PRO A 77 20.40 3.77 13.46
CA PRO A 77 21.24 3.15 14.47
C PRO A 77 20.42 2.11 15.26
N GLU A 78 20.99 0.91 15.45
CA GLU A 78 20.42 -0.08 16.34
C GLU A 78 20.68 0.32 17.80
N TYR A 79 19.62 0.25 18.61
CA TYR A 79 19.74 0.56 20.03
C TYR A 79 20.21 -0.68 20.78
N HIS A 80 21.51 -0.76 21.08
CA HIS A 80 22.02 -1.83 21.93
C HIS A 80 21.78 -1.53 23.43
N PRO A 81 21.30 -2.50 24.22
CA PRO A 81 21.04 -2.31 25.65
C PRO A 81 22.30 -2.04 26.49
N TYR A 82 23.50 -2.20 25.92
CA TYR A 82 24.78 -2.08 26.65
C TYR A 82 25.45 -0.70 26.57
N GLY A 83 24.78 0.31 26.01
CA GLY A 83 25.30 1.68 25.96
C GLY A 83 26.44 1.89 24.94
N SER A 84 26.70 3.16 24.64
CA SER A 84 27.45 3.71 23.50
C SER A 84 28.96 3.41 23.42
N THR A 85 29.42 2.31 23.99
CA THR A 85 30.84 1.86 23.98
C THR A 85 31.15 0.83 22.91
N VAL A 86 30.15 0.31 22.20
CA VAL A 86 30.29 -0.66 21.10
C VAL A 86 29.97 0.05 19.78
N ALA A 87 30.63 -0.35 18.69
CA ALA A 87 30.34 0.14 17.34
C ALA A 87 28.82 0.20 17.12
N VAL A 88 28.32 1.33 16.59
CA VAL A 88 26.89 1.50 16.30
C VAL A 88 26.55 0.60 15.13
N GLU A 89 25.90 -0.54 15.40
CA GLU A 89 25.31 -1.36 14.35
C GLU A 89 24.19 -0.54 13.69
N ARG A 90 24.10 -0.65 12.37
CA ARG A 90 23.12 0.07 11.56
C ARG A 90 22.23 -0.96 10.90
N ARG A 91 20.93 -0.78 11.04
CA ARG A 91 19.94 -1.53 10.26
C ARG A 91 19.38 -0.67 9.14
N GLN A 92 19.03 -1.32 8.05
CA GLN A 92 18.34 -0.67 6.95
C GLN A 92 16.84 -0.69 7.21
N VAL A 93 16.19 0.46 7.09
CA VAL A 93 14.73 0.59 7.18
C VAL A 93 14.22 1.08 5.84
N VAL A 94 13.19 0.41 5.33
CA VAL A 94 12.42 0.85 4.16
C VAL A 94 11.27 1.72 4.66
N TYR A 95 11.10 2.90 4.08
CA TYR A 95 10.07 3.84 4.52
C TYR A 95 9.42 4.58 3.35
N CYS A 96 8.15 4.92 3.51
CA CYS A 96 7.43 5.80 2.60
C CYS A 96 7.45 7.24 3.12
N GLN A 97 7.96 8.17 2.32
CA GLN A 97 8.00 9.60 2.67
C GLN A 97 6.62 10.26 2.69
N GLU A 98 5.67 9.74 1.91
CA GLU A 98 4.35 10.35 1.77
C GLU A 98 3.42 10.01 2.95
N CYS A 99 3.34 8.73 3.34
CA CYS A 99 2.41 8.28 4.38
C CYS A 99 3.07 7.90 5.72
N GLY A 100 4.41 7.88 5.80
CA GLY A 100 5.15 7.55 7.02
C GLY A 100 5.15 6.06 7.36
N TRP A 101 4.75 5.18 6.44
CA TRP A 101 4.86 3.73 6.61
C TRP A 101 6.32 3.31 6.65
N GLU A 102 6.69 2.40 7.56
CA GLU A 102 8.05 1.87 7.71
C GLU A 102 8.02 0.35 7.87
N ALA A 103 9.02 -0.33 7.29
CA ALA A 103 9.31 -1.75 7.47
C ALA A 103 10.81 -1.97 7.68
N GLU A 104 11.13 -3.00 8.45
CA GLU A 104 12.48 -3.43 8.82
C GLU A 104 13.00 -4.52 7.88
#